data_AF-A0A7V5F0D2-F1
#
_entry.id   AF-A0A7V5F0D2-F1
#
_cell.length_a   1.000
_cell.length_b   1.000
_cell.length_c   1.000
_cell.angle_alpha   90.00
_cell.angle_beta   90.00
_cell.angle_gamma   90.00
#
_symmetry.space_group_name_H-M   'P 1'
#
loop_
_entity.id
_entity.type
_entity.pdbx_description
1 polymer ?
#
loop_
_entity_poly.entity_id
_entity_poly.type
_entity_poly.pdbx_seq_one_letter_code
_entity_poly.pdbx_strand_id
1 'polypeptide(L)'
;VVGVDDYFLCDYDNSKSQQINLYIGFYQSQREGDLIHSPKNCMPGAGWNITRTSLEEMEIPGIPSGKTKAIKLIVKKGPHKQIMLYWFQSRGRIINSEYMQKIYLVIDSITRNRTDGSFVRLIAPVTNDNEAETLNRMKDFAKQLMPLLNDYIPS
;
A
#
# COMPACT_ATOMS: atom_id res chain seq x y z
N VAL A 1 -4.37 20.67 -3.23
CA VAL A 1 -3.19 20.24 -2.44
C VAL A 1 -3.50 18.83 -1.97
N VAL A 2 -2.57 17.88 -2.11
CA VAL A 2 -2.79 16.52 -1.59
C VAL A 2 -2.53 16.61 -0.09
N GLY A 3 -3.57 16.59 0.75
CA GLY A 3 -3.43 16.75 2.20
C GLY A 3 -2.98 15.46 2.88
N VAL A 4 -1.74 15.08 2.64
CA VAL A 4 -1.03 14.14 3.50
C VAL A 4 -0.39 14.95 4.63
N ASP A 5 -0.62 14.55 5.88
CA ASP A 5 -0.10 15.26 7.06
C ASP A 5 1.38 14.94 7.30
N ASP A 6 1.77 13.68 7.10
CA ASP A 6 3.16 13.23 7.20
C ASP A 6 3.42 12.04 6.27
N TYR A 7 4.67 11.82 5.87
CA TYR A 7 5.01 10.69 5.01
C TYR A 7 6.43 10.14 5.22
N PHE A 8 6.59 8.85 4.92
CA PHE A 8 7.87 8.19 4.80
C PHE A 8 8.05 7.69 3.36
N LEU A 9 9.19 8.01 2.74
CA LEU A 9 9.56 7.55 1.40
C LEU A 9 11.00 7.05 1.43
N CYS A 10 11.22 5.80 1.02
CA CYS A 10 12.55 5.20 1.01
C CYS A 10 12.67 4.17 -0.11
N ASP A 11 13.84 4.14 -0.75
CA ASP A 11 14.25 3.10 -1.69
C ASP A 11 15.18 2.12 -0.97
N TYR A 12 14.81 0.84 -0.99
CA TYR A 12 15.59 -0.24 -0.41
C TYR A 12 16.21 -1.08 -1.51
N ASP A 13 17.50 -1.36 -1.38
CA ASP A 13 18.27 -2.23 -2.26
C ASP A 13 18.84 -3.40 -1.47
N ASN A 14 18.88 -4.59 -2.08
CA ASN A 14 19.62 -5.73 -1.54
C ASN A 14 20.99 -5.89 -2.23
N SER A 15 21.78 -6.86 -1.79
CA SER A 15 23.10 -7.17 -2.38
C SER A 15 23.06 -7.58 -3.86
N LYS A 16 21.88 -7.90 -4.39
CA LYS A 16 21.64 -8.22 -5.81
C LYS A 16 21.11 -7.02 -6.60
N SER A 17 21.16 -5.80 -6.04
CA SER A 17 20.60 -4.57 -6.63
C SER A 17 19.12 -4.67 -6.98
N GLN A 18 18.37 -5.48 -6.22
CA GLN A 18 16.94 -5.61 -6.38
C GLN A 18 16.22 -4.59 -5.50
N GLN A 19 15.47 -3.69 -6.13
CA GLN A 19 14.92 -2.52 -5.46
C GLN A 19 13.48 -2.75 -4.99
N ILE A 20 13.11 -2.09 -3.88
CA ILE A 20 11.73 -1.87 -3.43
C ILE A 20 11.61 -0.41 -2.99
N ASN A 21 10.71 0.34 -3.63
CA ASN A 21 10.29 1.67 -3.17
C ASN A 21 9.15 1.52 -2.16
N LEU A 22 9.34 2.03 -0.95
CA LEU A 22 8.33 2.12 0.09
C LEU A 22 7.83 3.55 0.18
N TYR A 23 6.51 3.72 0.15
CA TYR A 23 5.83 4.95 0.50
C TYR A 23 4.79 4.67 1.59
N ILE A 24 4.80 5.48 2.64
CA ILE A 24 3.79 5.52 3.70
C ILE A 24 3.28 6.95 3.79
N GLY A 25 2.00 7.18 3.52
CA GLY A 25 1.35 8.46 3.76
C GLY A 25 0.47 8.36 4.99
N PHE A 26 0.68 9.24 5.97
CA PHE A 26 -0.12 9.37 7.17
C PHE A 26 -1.10 10.54 7.03
N TYR A 27 -2.35 10.28 7.42
CA TYR A 27 -3.43 11.25 7.41
C TYR A 27 -4.00 11.30 8.82
N GLN A 28 -3.83 12.42 9.51
CA GLN A 28 -4.41 12.70 10.82
C GLN A 28 -5.92 12.96 10.71
N SER A 29 -6.35 13.58 9.60
CA SER A 29 -7.76 13.72 9.26
C SER A 29 -7.97 13.44 7.77
N GLN A 30 -9.14 12.92 7.42
CA GLN A 30 -9.54 12.71 6.01
C GLN A 30 -10.90 13.39 5.80
N ARG A 31 -10.96 14.69 6.10
CA ARG A 31 -12.13 15.56 5.89
C ARG A 31 -11.88 16.42 4.64
N GLU A 32 -12.95 16.83 3.97
CA GLU A 32 -12.96 17.82 2.87
C GLU A 32 -11.70 17.90 1.99
N GLY A 33 -11.58 17.01 1.00
CA GLY A 33 -10.51 17.07 -0.02
C GLY A 33 -9.26 16.24 0.29
N ASP A 34 -9.02 15.90 1.55
CA ASP A 34 -7.84 15.13 2.00
C ASP A 34 -8.11 13.62 2.02
N LEU A 35 -8.64 13.11 0.90
CA LEU A 35 -8.90 11.69 0.73
C LEU A 35 -7.69 11.01 0.10
N ILE A 36 -7.33 9.86 0.66
CA ILE A 36 -6.29 9.01 0.08
C ILE A 36 -6.71 8.59 -1.34
N HIS A 37 -5.95 9.02 -2.35
CA HIS A 37 -6.19 8.64 -3.72
C HIS A 37 -5.54 7.29 -4.04
N SER A 38 -6.32 6.38 -4.62
CA SER A 38 -5.79 5.12 -5.11
C SER A 38 -4.77 5.35 -6.22
N PRO A 39 -3.67 4.58 -6.25
CA PRO A 39 -2.75 4.54 -7.38
C PRO A 39 -3.44 4.25 -8.71
N LYS A 40 -4.62 3.60 -8.70
CA LYS A 40 -5.39 3.36 -9.93
C LYS A 40 -5.75 4.64 -10.68
N ASN A 41 -5.90 5.76 -9.98
CA ASN A 41 -6.26 7.05 -10.57
C ASN A 41 -5.01 7.86 -10.95
N CYS A 42 -3.92 7.72 -10.20
CA CYS A 42 -2.69 8.51 -10.40
C CYS A 42 -1.73 7.87 -11.42
N MET A 43 -1.66 6.53 -11.47
CA MET A 43 -0.70 5.82 -12.34
C MET A 43 -0.95 6.08 -13.84
N PRO A 44 -2.20 6.08 -14.35
CA PRO A 44 -2.46 6.45 -15.74
C PRO A 44 -2.01 7.88 -16.08
N GLY A 45 -2.20 8.83 -15.15
CA GLY A 45 -1.74 10.21 -15.31
C GLY A 45 -0.22 10.35 -15.41
N ALA A 46 0.54 9.44 -14.79
CA ALA A 46 2.00 9.36 -14.91
C ALA A 46 2.49 8.56 -16.15
N GLY A 47 1.56 8.12 -16.99
CA GLY A 47 1.83 7.34 -18.21
C GLY A 47 2.03 5.84 -17.97
N TRP A 48 1.60 5.31 -16.83
CA TRP A 48 1.62 3.87 -16.54
C TRP A 48 0.28 3.22 -16.87
N ASN A 49 0.33 2.16 -17.68
CA ASN A 49 -0.83 1.34 -18.01
C ASN A 49 -1.00 0.23 -16.99
N ILE A 50 -2.15 0.17 -16.31
CA ILE A 50 -2.49 -0.91 -15.38
C ILE A 50 -2.95 -2.11 -16.21
N THR A 51 -2.15 -3.16 -16.27
CA THR A 51 -2.47 -4.37 -17.06
C THR A 51 -3.19 -5.44 -16.25
N ARG A 52 -3.05 -5.42 -14.91
CA ARG A 52 -3.74 -6.37 -14.03
C ARG A 52 -3.97 -5.76 -12.65
N THR A 53 -5.14 -6.02 -12.08
CA THR A 53 -5.48 -5.76 -10.68
C THR A 53 -5.92 -7.06 -10.04
N SER A 54 -5.41 -7.39 -8.86
CA SER A 54 -5.87 -8.54 -8.06
C SER A 54 -5.66 -8.30 -6.57
N LEU A 55 -6.18 -9.18 -5.73
CA LEU A 55 -5.77 -9.27 -4.33
C LEU A 55 -4.62 -10.27 -4.21
N GLU A 56 -3.62 -9.94 -3.41
CA GLU A 56 -2.49 -10.81 -3.09
C GLU A 56 -2.54 -11.18 -1.62
N GLU A 57 -2.60 -12.48 -1.31
CA GLU A 57 -2.51 -12.96 0.07
C GLU A 57 -1.05 -12.95 0.55
N MET A 58 -0.85 -12.45 1.76
CA MET A 58 0.45 -12.33 2.43
C MET A 58 0.38 -12.95 3.82
N GLU A 59 1.41 -13.72 4.16
CA GLU A 59 1.58 -14.27 5.51
C GLU A 59 2.34 -13.28 6.36
N ILE A 60 1.69 -12.78 7.41
CA ILE A 60 2.23 -11.74 8.29
C ILE A 60 2.26 -12.30 9.71
N PRO A 61 3.44 -12.57 10.28
CA PRO A 61 3.57 -12.94 11.68
C PRO A 61 3.04 -11.83 12.58
N GLY A 62 2.39 -12.19 13.69
CA GLY A 62 1.96 -11.24 14.71
C GLY A 62 0.62 -10.55 14.47
N ILE A 63 -0.07 -10.77 13.34
CA ILE A 63 -1.48 -10.39 13.20
C ILE A 63 -2.41 -11.55 13.60
N PRO A 64 -3.63 -11.30 14.12
CA PRO A 64 -4.49 -12.35 14.67
C PRO A 64 -4.81 -13.51 13.73
N SER A 65 -4.96 -13.24 12.43
CA SER A 65 -5.23 -14.24 11.40
C SER A 65 -3.98 -14.91 10.82
N GLY A 66 -2.78 -14.41 11.14
CA GLY A 66 -1.50 -14.77 10.50
C GLY A 66 -1.41 -14.43 9.00
N LYS A 67 -2.49 -13.92 8.41
CA LYS A 67 -2.65 -13.67 6.97
C LYS A 67 -3.45 -12.42 6.70
N THR A 68 -3.06 -11.67 5.68
CA THR A 68 -3.81 -10.52 5.17
C THR A 68 -3.78 -10.49 3.65
N LYS A 69 -4.50 -9.55 3.04
CA LYS A 69 -4.41 -9.31 1.60
C LYS A 69 -3.98 -7.87 1.34
N ALA A 70 -3.18 -7.67 0.31
CA ALA A 70 -2.90 -6.37 -0.28
C ALA A 70 -3.53 -6.28 -1.67
N ILE A 71 -3.79 -5.06 -2.15
CA ILE A 71 -4.15 -4.84 -3.54
C ILE A 71 -2.86 -4.90 -4.36
N LYS A 72 -2.85 -5.77 -5.38
CA LYS A 72 -1.74 -5.93 -6.32
C LYS A 72 -2.11 -5.31 -7.67
N LEU A 73 -1.23 -4.45 -8.17
CA LEU A 73 -1.27 -3.98 -9.55
C LEU A 73 -0.04 -4.46 -10.31
N ILE A 74 -0.24 -4.82 -11.57
CA ILE A 74 0.84 -4.92 -12.55
C ILE A 74 0.69 -3.72 -13.48
N VAL A 75 1.75 -2.93 -13.58
CA VAL A 75 1.78 -1.71 -14.39
C VAL A 75 2.90 -1.77 -15.43
N LYS A 76 2.66 -1.18 -16.60
CA LYS A 76 3.62 -1.11 -17.70
C LYS A 76 3.78 0.32 -18.25
N LYS A 77 5.00 0.67 -18.63
CA LYS A 77 5.33 1.91 -19.36
C LYS A 77 6.42 1.61 -20.36
N GLY A 78 6.04 1.49 -21.64
CA GLY A 78 6.95 1.00 -22.69
C GLY A 78 7.49 -0.41 -22.35
N PRO A 79 8.82 -0.64 -22.34
CA PRO A 79 9.40 -1.92 -21.97
C PRO A 79 9.42 -2.18 -20.45
N HIS A 80 9.16 -1.16 -19.64
CA HIS A 80 9.23 -1.28 -18.18
C HIS A 80 7.95 -1.87 -17.61
N LYS A 81 8.11 -2.85 -16.72
CA LYS A 81 7.03 -3.48 -15.96
C LYS A 81 7.32 -3.37 -14.47
N GLN A 82 6.32 -3.05 -13.67
CA GLN A 82 6.43 -2.97 -12.21
C GLN A 82 5.27 -3.70 -11.53
N ILE A 83 5.54 -4.23 -10.34
CA ILE A 83 4.51 -4.71 -9.42
C ILE A 83 4.33 -3.66 -8.33
N MET A 84 3.08 -3.35 -8.03
CA MET A 84 2.70 -2.53 -6.89
C MET A 84 1.87 -3.35 -5.91
N LEU A 85 2.23 -3.34 -4.65
CA LEU A 85 1.38 -3.79 -3.54
C LEU A 85 0.99 -2.58 -2.72
N TYR A 86 -0.28 -2.45 -2.37
CA TYR A 86 -0.70 -1.41 -1.43
C TYR A 86 -1.88 -1.84 -0.58
N TRP A 87 -2.02 -1.20 0.57
CA TRP A 87 -3.13 -1.37 1.50
C TRP A 87 -3.34 -0.07 2.28
N PHE A 88 -4.51 0.03 2.91
CA PHE A 88 -4.79 1.08 3.88
C PHE A 88 -4.73 0.47 5.26
N GLN A 89 -4.18 1.21 6.22
CA GLN A 89 -4.09 0.78 7.60
C GLN A 89 -4.70 1.83 8.51
N SER A 90 -5.72 1.44 9.25
CA SER A 90 -6.41 2.36 10.16
C SER A 90 -7.02 1.57 11.31
N ARG A 91 -6.69 1.99 12.54
CA ARG A 91 -7.29 1.46 13.77
C ARG A 91 -7.12 -0.04 13.93
N GLY A 92 -5.90 -0.53 13.71
CA GLY A 92 -5.57 -1.96 13.73
C GLY A 92 -6.16 -2.79 12.58
N ARG A 93 -6.88 -2.19 11.62
CA ARG A 93 -7.41 -2.89 10.44
C ARG A 93 -6.51 -2.67 9.24
N ILE A 94 -6.21 -3.77 8.55
CA ILE A 94 -5.63 -3.77 7.21
C ILE A 94 -6.78 -3.85 6.22
N ILE A 95 -6.95 -2.80 5.42
CA ILE A 95 -8.05 -2.64 4.49
C ILE A 95 -7.50 -2.78 3.07
N ASN A 96 -8.05 -3.73 2.34
CA ASN A 96 -7.62 -4.16 1.00
C ASN A 96 -8.68 -3.87 -0.07
N SER A 97 -9.56 -2.92 0.21
CA SER A 97 -10.57 -2.42 -0.72
C SER A 97 -10.72 -0.91 -0.52
N GLU A 98 -10.57 -0.16 -1.61
CA GLU A 98 -10.77 1.30 -1.61
C GLU A 98 -12.20 1.67 -1.19
N TYR A 99 -13.18 0.83 -1.55
CA TYR A 99 -14.57 1.02 -1.14
C TYR A 99 -14.74 0.79 0.36
N MET A 100 -14.15 -0.28 0.89
CA MET A 100 -14.21 -0.56 2.34
C MET A 100 -13.48 0.51 3.15
N GLN A 101 -12.38 1.05 2.63
CA GLN A 101 -11.68 2.16 3.26
C GLN A 101 -12.62 3.37 3.41
N LYS A 102 -13.35 3.75 2.36
CA LYS A 102 -14.35 4.83 2.43
C LYS A 102 -15.50 4.51 3.38
N ILE A 103 -16.02 3.28 3.37
CA ILE A 103 -17.11 2.87 4.26
C ILE A 103 -16.67 2.95 5.74
N TYR A 104 -15.49 2.41 6.07
CA TYR A 104 -14.96 2.48 7.42
C TYR A 104 -14.67 3.91 7.86
N LEU A 105 -14.21 4.76 6.93
CA LEU A 105 -14.04 6.19 7.20
C LEU A 105 -15.35 6.82 7.68
N VAL A 106 -16.45 6.57 6.97
CA VAL A 106 -17.78 7.10 7.31
C VAL A 106 -18.24 6.54 8.66
N ILE A 107 -18.17 5.22 8.86
CA ILE A 107 -18.59 4.57 10.10
C ILE A 107 -17.81 5.11 11.30
N ASP A 108 -16.49 5.25 11.18
CA ASP A 108 -15.66 5.73 12.29
C ASP A 108 -15.82 7.23 12.54
N SER A 109 -16.09 8.02 11.50
CA SER A 109 -16.42 9.44 11.68
C SER A 109 -17.68 9.62 12.53
N ILE A 110 -18.68 8.74 12.34
CA ILE A 110 -19.96 8.79 13.07
C ILE A 110 -19.81 8.19 14.47
N THR A 111 -19.16 7.03 14.59
CA THR A 111 -19.14 6.24 15.84
C THR A 111 -18.01 6.62 16.79
N ARG A 112 -16.91 7.16 16.26
CA ARG A 112 -15.67 7.42 17.02
C ARG A 112 -15.11 8.83 16.84
N ASN A 113 -15.73 9.65 15.98
CA ASN A 113 -15.27 10.99 15.62
C ASN A 113 -13.78 11.03 15.16
N ARG A 114 -13.32 9.95 14.53
CA ARG A 114 -11.93 9.79 14.05
C ARG A 114 -11.91 9.35 12.59
N THR A 115 -10.98 9.92 11.81
CA THR A 115 -10.79 9.63 10.38
C THR A 115 -9.31 9.43 10.00
N ASP A 116 -8.43 9.35 10.98
CA ASP A 116 -7.02 9.06 10.77
C ASP A 116 -6.78 7.68 10.13
N GLY A 117 -5.71 7.58 9.35
CA GLY A 117 -5.31 6.35 8.67
C GLY A 117 -4.04 6.54 7.85
N SER A 118 -3.43 5.43 7.46
CA SER A 118 -2.24 5.41 6.62
C SER A 118 -2.48 4.68 5.32
N PHE A 119 -1.82 5.16 4.28
CA PHE A 119 -1.68 4.49 2.99
C PHE A 119 -0.27 3.93 2.88
N VAL A 120 -0.14 2.64 2.61
CA VAL A 120 1.17 2.00 2.44
C VAL A 120 1.27 1.43 1.04
N ARG A 121 2.39 1.69 0.36
CA ARG A 121 2.66 1.26 -1.00
C ARG A 121 4.09 0.76 -1.14
N LEU A 122 4.20 -0.42 -1.75
CA LEU A 122 5.44 -0.99 -2.24
C LEU A 122 5.41 -0.98 -3.77
N ILE A 123 6.49 -0.55 -4.41
CA ILE A 123 6.69 -0.68 -5.86
C ILE A 123 8.04 -1.36 -6.10
N ALA A 124 8.08 -2.34 -7.00
CA ALA A 124 9.33 -2.93 -7.46
C ALA A 124 9.31 -3.15 -8.98
N PRO A 125 10.43 -2.89 -9.68
CA PRO A 125 10.57 -3.25 -11.08
C PRO A 125 10.62 -4.77 -11.25
N VAL A 126 9.99 -5.25 -12.32
CA VAL A 126 10.12 -6.64 -12.77
C VAL A 126 11.38 -6.73 -13.62
N THR A 127 12.37 -7.48 -13.14
CA THR A 127 13.63 -7.76 -13.85
C THR A 127 13.57 -9.15 -14.48
N ASN A 128 14.19 -9.33 -15.65
CA ASN A 128 14.26 -10.62 -16.37
C ASN A 128 12.88 -11.26 -16.61
N ASP A 129 11.83 -10.44 -16.74
CA ASP A 129 10.42 -10.84 -16.87
C ASP A 129 9.91 -11.78 -15.75
N ASN A 130 10.59 -11.81 -14.59
CA ASN A 130 10.23 -12.66 -13.46
C ASN A 130 9.33 -11.95 -12.45
N GLU A 131 8.03 -11.93 -12.74
CA GLU A 131 7.02 -11.34 -11.86
C GLU A 131 6.93 -12.07 -10.50
N ALA A 132 7.09 -13.40 -10.50
CA ALA A 132 6.95 -14.21 -9.29
C ALA A 132 8.09 -13.95 -8.29
N GLU A 133 9.33 -13.85 -8.76
CA GLU A 133 10.47 -13.49 -7.91
C GLU A 133 10.32 -12.09 -7.32
N THR A 134 9.92 -11.12 -8.16
CA THR A 134 9.66 -9.74 -7.73
C THR A 134 8.58 -9.71 -6.64
N LEU A 135 7.48 -10.43 -6.86
CA LEU A 135 6.37 -10.52 -5.92
C LEU A 135 6.78 -11.17 -4.60
N ASN A 136 7.51 -12.29 -4.63
CA ASN A 136 7.98 -12.98 -3.43
C ASN A 136 8.87 -12.06 -2.58
N ARG A 137 9.81 -11.35 -3.20
CA ARG A 137 10.65 -10.36 -2.51
C ARG A 137 9.83 -9.25 -1.86
N MET A 138 8.81 -8.73 -2.55
CA MET A 138 7.90 -7.72 -1.97
C MET A 138 7.09 -8.27 -0.80
N LYS A 139 6.66 -9.54 -0.85
CA LYS A 139 5.97 -10.21 0.26
C LYS A 139 6.88 -10.40 1.46
N ASP A 140 8.14 -10.80 1.25
CA ASP A 140 9.14 -10.93 2.32
C ASP A 140 9.46 -9.59 2.98
N PHE A 141 9.47 -8.51 2.19
CA PHE A 141 9.61 -7.15 2.71
C PHE A 141 8.38 -6.74 3.53
N ALA A 142 7.16 -6.95 2.99
CA ALA A 142 5.92 -6.65 3.70
C ALA A 142 5.80 -7.43 5.02
N LYS A 143 6.26 -8.69 5.05
CA LYS A 143 6.29 -9.55 6.24
C LYS A 143 7.09 -8.95 7.39
N GLN A 144 8.16 -8.22 7.09
CA GLN A 144 8.98 -7.51 8.08
C GLN A 144 8.42 -6.12 8.41
N LEU A 145 7.85 -5.43 7.41
CA LEU A 145 7.32 -4.07 7.58
C LEU A 145 6.03 -4.02 8.41
N MET A 146 5.06 -4.89 8.13
CA MET A 146 3.71 -4.78 8.69
C MET A 146 3.66 -4.87 10.23
N PRO A 147 4.43 -5.74 10.90
CA PRO A 147 4.51 -5.73 12.36
C PRO A 147 5.02 -4.39 12.91
N LEU A 148 6.06 -3.81 12.30
CA LEU A 148 6.60 -2.51 12.70
C LEU A 148 5.55 -1.40 12.57
N LEU A 149 4.78 -1.41 11.48
CA LEU A 149 3.74 -0.40 11.26
C LEU A 149 2.66 -0.38 12.34
N ASN A 150 2.41 -1.51 13.02
CA ASN A 150 1.45 -1.53 14.13
C ASN A 150 1.92 -0.72 15.34
N ASP A 151 3.23 -0.55 15.50
CA ASP A 151 3.82 0.23 16.60
C ASP A 151 3.80 1.74 16.30
N TYR A 152 3.78 2.12 15.02
CA TYR A 152 3.84 3.53 14.59
C TYR A 152 2.50 4.11 14.10
N ILE A 153 1.57 3.28 13.61
CA ILE A 153 0.26 3.74 13.14
C ILE A 153 -0.76 3.66 14.28
N PRO A 154 -1.45 4.76 14.63
CA PRO A 154 -2.45 4.79 15.69
C PRO A 154 -3.53 3.72 15.52
N SER A 155 -3.86 3.07 16.64
CA SER A 155 -5.02 2.19 16.78
C SER A 155 -6.32 2.94 17.06
#